data_AF-A0A523ZZH6-F1
#
_entry.id   AF-A0A523ZZH6-F1
#
_cell.length_a   1.000
_cell.length_b   1.000
_cell.length_c   1.000
_cell.angle_alpha   90.00
_cell.angle_beta   90.00
_cell.angle_gamma   90.00
#
_symmetry.space_group_name_H-M   'P 1'
#
loop_
_entity.id
_entity.type
_entity.pdbx_description
1 polymer ?
#
loop_
_entity_poly.entity_id
_entity_poly.type
_entity_poly.pdbx_seq_one_letter_code
_entity_poly.pdbx_strand_id
1 'polypeptide(L)'
;MNGQLVHMITSTDPEVRNRALDAFCRTASLIELLAECADLETFRHTSDNLYERVRALFFLYAIHRFHLPQKPGLQTRGLIPYGGYTHLLQRRFEEAIEVFMAAQSQDGPSDAISSALAEAYHRLGFQTLADQVRRSVRSVRGNQWMFRIGHPMDQPLRVRRELLTRSPEGLFPILTETTPVRMDLSHSGWSDIFFLGMDYPEGARVLNVSIDLAVHGRAPVPCPPVEAYFRVIDEPALRLASVDLGQSAEITSLAEVFDFARDYLGLLKAALISAGIVPPGMEGAGERLEDLLMRLVGPGHGLEVVSKVNGIPKGSRLAVSTSLLACLIAACMRATGQTRSLTGTLEEHERRLVAARAILGEWLGGSGGGWQDSGGVWPGMKLITGVLAGADDPEYGISLGRLLPAHHIVELDEVTE
;
A
#
# COMPACT_ATOMS: atom_id res chain seq x y z
N MET A 1 -1.39 34.14 13.91
CA MET A 1 -2.76 34.08 13.36
C MET A 1 -2.77 32.85 12.49
N ASN A 2 -3.69 31.90 12.71
CA ASN A 2 -3.75 30.73 11.82
C ASN A 2 -4.31 31.21 10.47
N GLY A 3 -3.58 30.95 9.38
CA GLY A 3 -3.99 31.28 8.01
C GLY A 3 -5.37 30.73 7.66
N GLN A 4 -6.03 31.36 6.69
CA GLN A 4 -7.38 30.99 6.26
C GLN A 4 -7.43 29.54 5.76
N LEU A 5 -6.37 29.06 5.10
CA LEU A 5 -6.29 27.69 4.61
C LEU A 5 -6.10 26.67 5.74
N VAL A 6 -5.36 27.02 6.80
CA VAL A 6 -5.28 26.19 8.00
C VAL A 6 -6.66 26.05 8.64
N HIS A 7 -7.42 27.14 8.74
CA HIS A 7 -8.80 27.11 9.22
C HIS A 7 -9.72 26.23 8.36
N MET A 8 -9.55 26.23 7.02
CA MET A 8 -10.28 25.30 6.14
C MET A 8 -9.94 23.83 6.43
N ILE A 9 -8.71 23.54 6.85
CA ILE A 9 -8.28 22.18 7.16
C ILE A 9 -8.86 21.71 8.49
N THR A 10 -8.77 22.52 9.54
CA THR A 10 -9.12 22.14 10.93
C THR A 10 -10.59 22.35 11.28
N SER A 11 -11.36 23.08 10.48
CA SER A 11 -12.77 23.37 10.78
C SER A 11 -13.63 22.10 10.79
N THR A 12 -14.49 21.98 11.80
CA THR A 12 -15.52 20.96 11.89
C THR A 12 -16.81 21.35 11.16
N ASP A 13 -16.96 22.60 10.74
CA ASP A 13 -18.10 23.08 9.98
C ASP A 13 -17.97 22.65 8.50
N PRO A 14 -18.86 21.80 7.97
CA PRO A 14 -18.83 21.36 6.57
C PRO A 14 -18.83 22.51 5.56
N GLU A 15 -19.51 23.62 5.86
CA GLU A 15 -19.60 24.79 4.98
C GLU A 15 -18.26 25.54 4.85
N VAL A 16 -17.34 25.32 5.79
CA VAL A 16 -15.98 25.84 5.76
C VAL A 16 -15.02 24.78 5.23
N ARG A 17 -15.08 23.56 5.78
CA ARG A 17 -14.15 22.45 5.50
C ARG A 17 -14.18 22.01 4.05
N ASN A 18 -15.36 22.01 3.44
CA ASN A 18 -15.59 21.48 2.09
C ASN A 18 -15.47 22.55 0.99
N ARG A 19 -14.98 23.75 1.32
CA ARG A 19 -14.72 24.78 0.31
C ARG A 19 -13.56 24.37 -0.58
N ALA A 20 -13.71 24.63 -1.88
CA ALA A 20 -12.64 24.39 -2.84
C ALA A 20 -11.45 25.33 -2.57
N LEU A 21 -10.25 24.76 -2.46
CA LEU A 21 -8.99 25.53 -2.36
C LEU A 21 -8.87 26.58 -3.47
N ASP A 22 -9.24 26.19 -4.69
CA ASP A 22 -9.22 27.02 -5.88
C ASP A 22 -10.07 28.30 -5.75
N ALA A 23 -11.18 28.26 -5.00
CA ALA A 23 -12.02 29.45 -4.79
C ALA A 23 -11.27 30.55 -4.03
N PHE A 24 -10.48 30.20 -3.03
CA PHE A 24 -9.60 31.13 -2.32
C PHE A 24 -8.39 31.52 -3.18
N CYS A 25 -7.74 30.54 -3.80
CA CYS A 25 -6.49 30.78 -4.51
C CYS A 25 -6.65 31.66 -5.75
N ARG A 26 -7.83 31.68 -6.39
CA ARG A 26 -8.08 32.57 -7.55
C ARG A 26 -8.05 34.04 -7.17
N THR A 27 -8.62 34.42 -6.04
CA THR A 27 -8.76 35.82 -5.61
C THR A 27 -7.56 36.33 -4.83
N ALA A 28 -6.85 35.45 -4.12
CA ALA A 28 -5.66 35.82 -3.36
C ALA A 28 -4.53 36.36 -4.26
N SER A 29 -3.86 37.40 -3.79
CA SER A 29 -2.65 37.95 -4.39
C SER A 29 -1.45 37.01 -4.20
N LEU A 30 -0.34 37.29 -4.90
CA LEU A 30 0.91 36.54 -4.73
C LEU A 30 1.39 36.56 -3.26
N ILE A 31 1.33 37.72 -2.62
CA ILE A 31 1.79 37.90 -1.24
C ILE A 31 0.92 37.11 -0.26
N GLU A 32 -0.41 37.18 -0.43
CA GLU A 32 -1.35 36.43 0.42
C GLU A 32 -1.15 34.92 0.28
N LEU A 33 -0.97 34.40 -0.95
CA LEU A 33 -0.71 32.97 -1.16
C LEU A 33 0.62 32.52 -0.54
N LEU A 34 1.67 33.32 -0.63
CA LEU A 34 2.95 32.99 -0.01
C LEU A 34 2.86 32.99 1.53
N ALA A 35 2.08 33.91 2.11
CA ALA A 35 1.81 33.92 3.54
C ALA A 35 1.04 32.66 3.98
N GLU A 36 -0.01 32.28 3.24
CA GLU A 36 -0.75 31.05 3.51
C GLU A 36 0.10 29.79 3.33
N CYS A 37 1.02 29.75 2.36
CA CYS A 37 2.00 28.67 2.25
C CYS A 37 2.89 28.58 3.50
N ALA A 38 3.35 29.71 4.04
CA ALA A 38 4.17 29.71 5.26
C ALA A 38 3.38 29.23 6.50
N ASP A 39 2.10 29.60 6.60
CA ASP A 39 1.21 29.12 7.66
C ASP A 39 0.93 27.62 7.53
N LEU A 40 0.67 27.12 6.32
CA LEU A 40 0.50 25.69 6.03
C LEU A 40 1.77 24.88 6.32
N GLU A 41 2.94 25.43 5.97
CA GLU A 41 4.24 24.81 6.24
C GLU A 41 4.49 24.68 7.73
N THR A 42 4.24 25.75 8.49
CA THR A 42 4.34 25.69 9.96
C THR A 42 3.36 24.67 10.53
N PHE A 43 2.10 24.70 10.05
CA PHE A 43 1.03 23.86 10.54
C PHE A 43 1.31 22.36 10.33
N ARG A 44 1.82 21.94 9.16
CA ARG A 44 2.09 20.51 8.88
C ARG A 44 3.15 19.88 9.78
N HIS A 45 4.04 20.69 10.38
CA HIS A 45 5.04 20.24 11.35
C HIS A 45 4.48 20.14 12.77
N THR A 46 3.43 20.90 13.08
CA THR A 46 2.85 20.98 14.43
C THR A 46 1.59 20.14 14.62
N SER A 47 0.87 19.79 13.55
CA SER A 47 -0.34 18.96 13.66
C SER A 47 0.05 17.51 13.92
N ASP A 48 -0.61 16.89 14.90
CA ASP A 48 -0.50 15.44 15.16
C ASP A 48 -1.45 14.62 14.28
N ASN A 49 -2.45 15.27 13.67
CA ASN A 49 -3.46 14.61 12.85
C ASN A 49 -2.92 14.34 11.43
N LEU A 50 -2.96 13.08 11.02
CA LEU A 50 -2.47 12.65 9.71
C LEU A 50 -3.20 13.35 8.55
N TYR A 51 -4.52 13.43 8.63
CA TYR A 51 -5.35 13.97 7.55
C TYR A 51 -5.10 15.47 7.37
N GLU A 52 -4.98 16.20 8.48
CA GLU A 52 -4.64 17.62 8.47
C GLU A 52 -3.27 17.88 7.83
N ARG A 53 -2.25 17.12 8.21
CA ARG A 53 -0.90 17.21 7.64
C ARG A 53 -0.91 16.91 6.14
N VAL A 54 -1.59 15.84 5.73
CA VAL A 54 -1.68 15.44 4.33
C VAL A 54 -2.45 16.47 3.51
N ARG A 55 -3.55 17.04 4.04
CA ARG A 55 -4.25 18.16 3.38
C ARG A 55 -3.35 19.37 3.24
N ALA A 56 -2.57 19.72 4.25
CA ALA A 56 -1.62 20.82 4.16
C ALA A 56 -0.57 20.59 3.06
N LEU A 57 0.00 19.39 2.98
CA LEU A 57 0.94 19.00 1.92
C LEU A 57 0.31 19.09 0.51
N PHE A 58 -0.93 18.61 0.34
CA PHE A 58 -1.60 18.69 -0.95
C PHE A 58 -2.10 20.10 -1.30
N PHE A 59 -2.41 20.94 -0.30
CA PHE A 59 -2.68 22.35 -0.51
C PHE A 59 -1.42 23.08 -0.96
N LEU A 60 -0.29 22.88 -0.28
CA LEU A 60 1.02 23.40 -0.67
C LEU A 60 1.39 22.98 -2.10
N TYR A 61 1.25 21.68 -2.41
CA TYR A 61 1.43 21.16 -3.77
C TYR A 61 0.56 21.90 -4.78
N ALA A 62 -0.75 21.99 -4.55
CA ALA A 62 -1.68 22.59 -5.48
C ALA A 62 -1.41 24.09 -5.68
N ILE A 63 -1.11 24.82 -4.61
CA ILE A 63 -0.77 26.25 -4.65
C ILE A 63 0.49 26.46 -5.49
N HIS A 64 1.56 25.74 -5.19
CA HIS A 64 2.82 25.85 -5.94
C HIS A 64 2.70 25.39 -7.40
N ARG A 65 1.92 24.33 -7.67
CA ARG A 65 1.83 23.74 -9.01
C ARG A 65 0.91 24.51 -9.95
N PHE A 66 -0.23 24.98 -9.44
CA PHE A 66 -1.34 25.45 -10.28
C PHE A 66 -1.70 26.91 -10.05
N HIS A 67 -1.47 27.46 -8.85
CA HIS A 67 -1.96 28.80 -8.51
C HIS A 67 -0.87 29.87 -8.55
N LEU A 68 0.29 29.65 -7.91
CA LEU A 68 1.40 30.62 -7.93
C LEU A 68 1.87 30.97 -9.35
N PRO A 69 2.05 30.01 -10.29
CA PRO A 69 2.49 30.32 -11.65
C PRO A 69 1.57 31.28 -12.42
N GLN A 70 0.32 31.44 -11.97
CA GLN A 70 -0.66 32.32 -12.60
C GLN A 70 -0.69 33.72 -11.97
N LYS A 71 0.09 33.98 -10.91
CA LYS A 71 0.01 35.24 -10.16
C LYS A 71 0.93 36.32 -10.73
N PRO A 72 0.42 37.54 -10.95
CA PRO A 72 1.25 38.67 -11.33
C PRO A 72 2.37 38.91 -10.31
N GLY A 73 3.59 39.14 -10.79
CA GLY A 73 4.76 39.39 -9.96
C GLY A 73 5.62 38.16 -9.66
N LEU A 74 5.19 36.96 -10.02
CA LEU A 74 6.05 35.78 -9.92
C LEU A 74 7.11 35.80 -11.04
N GLN A 75 8.36 35.46 -10.70
CA GLN A 75 9.43 35.37 -11.68
C GLN A 75 9.27 34.12 -12.54
N THR A 76 9.20 34.29 -13.86
CA THR A 76 9.07 33.18 -14.83
C THR A 76 10.37 32.45 -15.11
N ARG A 77 11.51 32.97 -14.62
CA ARG A 77 12.83 32.37 -14.75
C ARG A 77 13.43 32.22 -13.37
N GLY A 78 14.09 31.09 -13.15
CA GLY A 78 14.82 30.77 -11.93
C GLY A 78 15.62 29.51 -12.13
N LEU A 79 16.51 29.21 -11.19
CA LEU A 79 17.28 27.96 -11.16
C LEU A 79 16.74 27.08 -10.04
N ILE A 80 16.73 25.78 -10.26
CA ILE A 80 16.47 24.80 -9.20
C ILE A 80 17.82 24.51 -8.52
N PRO A 81 17.95 24.72 -7.20
CA PRO A 81 19.16 24.39 -6.47
C PRO A 81 19.52 22.92 -6.63
N TYR A 82 20.75 22.64 -7.12
CA TYR A 82 21.21 21.28 -7.39
C TYR A 82 21.14 20.37 -6.17
N GLY A 83 21.52 20.88 -4.99
CA GLY A 83 21.45 20.12 -3.73
C GLY A 83 20.03 19.62 -3.44
N GLY A 84 19.02 20.49 -3.53
CA GLY A 84 17.63 20.11 -3.31
C GLY A 84 17.14 19.08 -4.34
N TYR A 85 17.56 19.20 -5.60
CA TYR A 85 17.28 18.19 -6.63
C TYR A 85 17.89 16.82 -6.29
N THR A 86 19.13 16.78 -5.79
CA THR A 86 19.76 15.52 -5.34
C THR A 86 19.00 14.90 -4.16
N HIS A 87 18.60 15.71 -3.17
CA HIS A 87 17.79 15.25 -2.04
C HIS A 87 16.47 14.63 -2.52
N LEU A 88 15.78 15.30 -3.45
CA LEU A 88 14.53 14.82 -4.05
C LEU A 88 14.70 13.43 -4.70
N LEU A 89 15.75 13.23 -5.51
CA LEU A 89 16.03 11.94 -6.15
C LEU A 89 16.33 10.82 -5.15
N GLN A 90 16.94 11.17 -4.02
CA GLN A 90 17.25 10.25 -2.93
C GLN A 90 16.09 10.04 -1.95
N ARG A 91 14.89 10.55 -2.28
CA ARG A 91 13.69 10.47 -1.44
C ARG A 91 13.84 11.15 -0.06
N ARG A 92 14.73 12.14 0.02
CA ARG A 92 14.96 13.01 1.19
C ARG A 92 14.15 14.29 1.02
N PHE A 93 12.82 14.17 1.09
CA PHE A 93 11.91 15.23 0.65
C PHE A 93 11.87 16.43 1.59
N GLU A 94 11.99 16.23 2.89
CA GLU A 94 12.05 17.33 3.87
C GLU A 94 13.28 18.20 3.62
N GLU A 95 14.46 17.59 3.46
CA GLU A 95 15.69 18.32 3.17
C GLU A 95 15.65 19.01 1.80
N ALA A 96 14.96 18.42 0.82
CA ALA A 96 14.73 19.07 -0.47
C ALA A 96 13.86 20.33 -0.33
N ILE A 97 12.77 20.25 0.45
CA ILE A 97 11.87 21.38 0.73
C ILE A 97 12.63 22.50 1.43
N GLU A 98 13.42 22.19 2.46
CA GLU A 98 14.24 23.17 3.17
C GLU A 98 15.17 23.94 2.22
N VAL A 99 15.86 23.23 1.32
CA VAL A 99 16.75 23.85 0.34
C VAL A 99 15.99 24.74 -0.64
N PHE A 100 14.83 24.30 -1.13
CA PHE A 100 14.01 25.09 -2.06
C PHE A 100 13.37 26.32 -1.39
N MET A 101 12.92 26.19 -0.14
CA MET A 101 12.41 27.30 0.65
C MET A 101 13.51 28.33 0.96
N ALA A 102 14.71 27.87 1.32
CA ALA A 102 15.85 28.76 1.54
C ALA A 102 16.19 29.57 0.29
N ALA A 103 16.19 28.92 -0.89
CA ALA A 103 16.38 29.61 -2.16
C ALA A 103 15.26 30.61 -2.45
N GLN A 104 13.99 30.25 -2.19
CA GLN A 104 12.86 31.18 -2.31
C GLN A 104 13.01 32.41 -1.40
N SER A 105 13.49 32.22 -0.17
CA SER A 105 13.71 33.33 0.77
C SER A 105 14.86 34.25 0.35
N GLN A 106 15.90 33.72 -0.31
CA GLN A 106 17.06 34.49 -0.75
C GLN A 106 16.82 35.23 -2.07
N ASP A 107 16.33 34.52 -3.08
CA ASP A 107 16.24 35.01 -4.46
C ASP A 107 14.82 35.48 -4.85
N GLY A 108 13.85 35.19 -3.99
CA GLY A 108 12.43 35.41 -4.24
C GLY A 108 11.74 34.19 -4.88
N PRO A 109 10.40 34.21 -4.96
CA PRO A 109 9.62 33.14 -5.57
C PRO A 109 9.73 33.17 -7.09
N SER A 110 9.89 31.99 -7.68
CA SER A 110 9.93 31.78 -9.14
C SER A 110 9.18 30.52 -9.55
N ASP A 111 8.89 30.41 -10.85
CA ASP A 111 8.29 29.21 -11.46
C ASP A 111 9.15 27.97 -11.22
N ALA A 112 10.48 28.11 -11.31
CA ALA A 112 11.42 27.01 -11.12
C ALA A 112 11.37 26.45 -9.69
N ILE A 113 11.41 27.34 -8.68
CA ILE A 113 11.33 26.95 -7.27
C ILE A 113 9.94 26.41 -6.93
N SER A 114 8.88 27.04 -7.42
CA SER A 114 7.50 26.54 -7.21
C SER A 114 7.30 25.16 -7.81
N SER A 115 7.86 24.88 -8.99
CA SER A 115 7.81 23.54 -9.58
C SER A 115 8.55 22.50 -8.73
N ALA A 116 9.70 22.87 -8.15
CA ALA A 116 10.49 21.97 -7.29
C ALA A 116 9.79 21.69 -5.95
N LEU A 117 9.25 22.73 -5.31
CA LEU A 117 8.45 22.62 -4.09
C LEU A 117 7.19 21.79 -4.31
N ALA A 118 6.48 22.01 -5.42
CA ALA A 118 5.31 21.22 -5.77
C ALA A 118 5.63 19.72 -5.83
N GLU A 119 6.67 19.32 -6.56
CA GLU A 119 7.05 17.90 -6.64
C GLU A 119 7.46 17.35 -5.26
N ALA A 120 8.21 18.11 -4.47
CA ALA A 120 8.64 17.68 -3.14
C ALA A 120 7.47 17.49 -2.17
N TYR A 121 6.54 18.46 -2.09
CA TYR A 121 5.34 18.34 -1.25
C TYR A 121 4.42 17.21 -1.70
N HIS A 122 4.24 17.02 -3.00
CA HIS A 122 3.46 15.91 -3.54
C HIS A 122 4.03 14.56 -3.12
N ARG A 123 5.35 14.37 -3.30
CA ARG A 123 6.04 13.13 -2.92
C ARG A 123 6.01 12.91 -1.41
N LEU A 124 6.21 13.95 -0.61
CA LEU A 124 6.12 13.89 0.84
C LEU A 124 4.71 13.55 1.33
N GLY A 125 3.66 14.06 0.67
CA GLY A 125 2.27 13.70 0.94
C GLY A 125 2.02 12.20 0.81
N PHE A 126 2.46 11.60 -0.30
CA PHE A 126 2.35 10.15 -0.50
C PHE A 126 3.24 9.34 0.45
N GLN A 127 4.46 9.81 0.74
CA GLN A 127 5.34 9.15 1.72
C GLN A 127 4.71 9.16 3.12
N THR A 128 4.12 10.28 3.53
CA THR A 128 3.43 10.42 4.82
C THR A 128 2.29 9.41 4.96
N LEU A 129 1.49 9.22 3.90
CA LEU A 129 0.44 8.21 3.87
C LEU A 129 1.01 6.78 3.92
N ALA A 130 2.03 6.48 3.11
CA ALA A 130 2.67 5.17 3.09
C ALA A 130 3.29 4.81 4.45
N ASP A 131 3.87 5.78 5.14
CA ASP A 131 4.46 5.60 6.46
C ASP A 131 3.39 5.34 7.52
N GLN A 132 2.22 5.98 7.43
CA GLN A 132 1.09 5.61 8.28
C GLN A 132 0.69 4.15 8.03
N VAL A 133 0.52 3.74 6.77
CA VAL A 133 0.14 2.36 6.45
C VAL A 133 1.14 1.37 7.03
N ARG A 134 2.44 1.63 6.89
CA ARG A 134 3.50 0.79 7.48
C ARG A 134 3.37 0.73 9.01
N ARG A 135 3.14 1.85 9.68
CA ARG A 135 2.96 1.91 11.15
C ARG A 135 1.73 1.11 11.59
N SER A 136 0.60 1.29 10.91
CA SER A 136 -0.65 0.59 11.18
C SER A 136 -0.52 -0.91 10.95
N VAL A 137 0.04 -1.35 9.81
CA VAL A 137 0.25 -2.78 9.54
C VAL A 137 1.24 -3.40 10.53
N ARG A 138 2.26 -2.65 10.98
CA ARG A 138 3.22 -3.09 11.99
C ARG A 138 2.57 -3.35 13.35
N SER A 139 1.57 -2.58 13.75
CA SER A 139 0.91 -2.75 15.05
C SER A 139 0.01 -4.00 15.09
N VAL A 140 -0.49 -4.44 13.94
CA VAL A 140 -1.32 -5.66 13.82
C VAL A 140 -0.57 -6.84 14.43
N ARG A 141 -1.23 -7.51 15.37
CA ARG A 141 -0.68 -8.69 16.04
C ARG A 141 -0.31 -9.75 15.00
N GLY A 142 0.93 -10.21 15.03
CA GLY A 142 1.48 -11.15 14.05
C GLY A 142 2.39 -10.53 12.98
N ASN A 143 2.48 -9.20 12.90
CA ASN A 143 3.38 -8.51 11.96
C ASN A 143 4.64 -7.92 12.60
N GLN A 144 4.62 -7.60 13.90
CA GLN A 144 5.69 -6.83 14.56
C GLN A 144 7.12 -7.36 14.33
N TRP A 145 7.27 -8.68 14.25
CA TRP A 145 8.56 -9.34 14.05
C TRP A 145 9.18 -8.99 12.69
N MET A 146 8.39 -8.88 11.62
CA MET A 146 8.90 -8.69 10.25
C MET A 146 9.54 -7.31 10.07
N PHE A 147 9.12 -6.32 10.85
CA PHE A 147 9.67 -4.96 10.82
C PHE A 147 10.89 -4.76 11.73
N ARG A 148 11.33 -5.78 12.47
CA ARG A 148 12.49 -5.72 13.37
C ARG A 148 13.71 -6.48 12.84
N ILE A 149 13.56 -7.18 11.73
CA ILE A 149 14.60 -8.03 11.16
C ILE A 149 15.42 -7.23 10.14
N GLY A 150 16.70 -7.04 10.44
CA GLY A 150 17.69 -6.47 9.54
C GLY A 150 18.83 -7.41 9.15
N HIS A 151 18.84 -8.64 9.70
CA HIS A 151 19.88 -9.64 9.42
C HIS A 151 19.26 -11.03 9.21
N PRO A 152 19.72 -11.82 8.21
CA PRO A 152 19.24 -13.19 7.95
C PRO A 152 19.12 -14.10 9.18
N MET A 153 20.03 -13.96 10.16
CA MET A 153 20.08 -14.80 11.35
C MET A 153 18.85 -14.66 12.25
N ASP A 154 18.17 -13.51 12.18
CA ASP A 154 16.99 -13.19 12.97
C ASP A 154 15.69 -13.69 12.32
N GLN A 155 15.75 -14.29 11.12
CA GLN A 155 14.57 -14.81 10.40
C GLN A 155 13.93 -15.98 11.17
N PRO A 156 12.72 -15.81 11.76
CA PRO A 156 12.08 -16.87 12.53
C PRO A 156 11.38 -17.91 11.66
N LEU A 157 11.02 -17.57 10.42
CA LEU A 157 10.23 -18.44 9.56
C LEU A 157 11.02 -19.63 9.04
N ARG A 158 10.35 -20.78 8.91
CA ARG A 158 10.87 -21.98 8.26
C ARG A 158 9.80 -22.56 7.34
N VAL A 159 10.20 -23.06 6.18
CA VAL A 159 9.29 -23.80 5.30
C VAL A 159 8.83 -25.08 6.01
N ARG A 160 7.53 -25.34 5.96
CA ARG A 160 6.91 -26.54 6.55
C ARG A 160 7.52 -27.81 5.98
N ARG A 161 7.74 -28.81 6.84
CA ARG A 161 8.40 -30.07 6.49
C ARG A 161 7.68 -30.82 5.37
N GLU A 162 6.37 -30.68 5.30
CA GLU A 162 5.51 -31.25 4.26
C GLU A 162 5.93 -30.79 2.86
N LEU A 163 6.48 -29.57 2.72
CA LEU A 163 6.95 -29.03 1.44
C LEU A 163 8.44 -29.33 1.16
N LEU A 164 9.16 -29.87 2.14
CA LEU A 164 10.56 -30.28 2.03
C LEU A 164 10.71 -31.78 1.71
N THR A 165 9.64 -32.54 1.87
CA THR A 165 9.66 -33.99 1.65
C THR A 165 9.41 -34.27 0.18
N ARG A 166 10.46 -34.67 -0.54
CA ARG A 166 10.38 -34.99 -1.96
C ARG A 166 9.47 -36.19 -2.22
N SER A 167 8.80 -36.19 -3.37
CA SER A 167 8.09 -37.35 -3.90
C SER A 167 9.07 -38.47 -4.27
N PRO A 168 8.58 -39.69 -4.54
CA PRO A 168 9.42 -40.79 -5.04
C PRO A 168 10.21 -40.44 -6.31
N GLU A 169 9.69 -39.54 -7.13
CA GLU A 169 10.32 -39.01 -8.35
C GLU A 169 11.38 -37.93 -8.07
N GLY A 170 11.63 -37.61 -6.80
CA GLY A 170 12.65 -36.66 -6.38
C GLY A 170 12.21 -35.19 -6.46
N LEU A 171 10.92 -34.91 -6.68
CA LEU A 171 10.37 -33.56 -6.83
C LEU A 171 9.82 -33.01 -5.51
N PHE A 172 9.98 -31.70 -5.28
CA PHE A 172 9.34 -31.04 -4.14
C PHE A 172 7.82 -30.87 -4.38
N PRO A 173 6.98 -31.03 -3.35
CA PRO A 173 5.55 -30.75 -3.44
C PRO A 173 5.27 -29.30 -3.82
N ILE A 174 4.15 -29.08 -4.52
CA ILE A 174 3.64 -27.76 -4.88
C ILE A 174 2.44 -27.47 -3.97
N LEU A 175 2.52 -26.36 -3.22
CA LEU A 175 1.37 -25.80 -2.52
C LEU A 175 0.59 -24.91 -3.49
N THR A 176 -0.72 -25.10 -3.55
CA THR A 176 -1.63 -24.29 -4.35
C THR A 176 -2.60 -23.55 -3.44
N GLU A 177 -2.70 -22.23 -3.62
CA GLU A 177 -3.77 -21.40 -3.06
C GLU A 177 -4.65 -20.91 -4.21
N THR A 178 -5.97 -20.90 -4.02
CA THR A 178 -6.91 -20.33 -4.97
C THR A 178 -7.83 -19.35 -4.24
N THR A 179 -8.25 -18.28 -4.92
CA THR A 179 -9.01 -17.20 -4.31
C THR A 179 -10.06 -16.67 -5.30
N PRO A 180 -11.32 -16.48 -4.87
CA PRO A 180 -12.32 -15.83 -5.71
C PRO A 180 -11.93 -14.38 -5.97
N VAL A 181 -12.53 -13.76 -6.98
CA VAL A 181 -12.43 -12.30 -7.13
C VAL A 181 -13.60 -11.63 -6.40
N ARG A 182 -13.46 -10.35 -6.10
CA ARG A 182 -14.52 -9.58 -5.45
C ARG A 182 -15.33 -8.77 -6.47
N MET A 183 -16.64 -8.70 -6.29
CA MET A 183 -17.52 -7.80 -7.03
C MET A 183 -18.27 -6.90 -6.04
N ASP A 184 -18.16 -5.58 -6.21
CA ASP A 184 -18.93 -4.65 -5.36
C ASP A 184 -20.36 -4.55 -5.90
N LEU A 185 -21.33 -4.80 -5.03
CA LEU A 185 -22.73 -4.51 -5.29
C LEU A 185 -23.03 -3.03 -4.99
N SER A 186 -22.33 -2.47 -4.00
CA SER A 186 -22.32 -1.04 -3.70
C SER A 186 -20.93 -0.64 -3.21
N HIS A 187 -20.32 0.31 -3.90
CA HIS A 187 -18.99 0.86 -3.59
C HIS A 187 -19.06 2.23 -2.88
N SER A 188 -20.26 2.70 -2.51
CA SER A 188 -20.53 3.97 -1.80
C SER A 188 -19.67 5.17 -2.24
N GLY A 189 -19.48 5.35 -3.55
CA GLY A 189 -18.69 6.47 -4.08
C GLY A 189 -17.19 6.42 -3.76
N TRP A 190 -16.62 5.23 -3.58
CA TRP A 190 -15.20 5.03 -3.21
C TRP A 190 -14.85 5.57 -1.82
N SER A 191 -15.82 5.61 -0.91
CA SER A 191 -15.61 6.06 0.48
C SER A 191 -14.66 5.15 1.28
N ASP A 192 -14.29 4.00 0.74
CA ASP A 192 -13.38 3.01 1.30
C ASP A 192 -11.89 3.24 0.94
N ILE A 193 -11.58 4.22 0.08
CA ILE A 193 -10.20 4.63 -0.18
C ILE A 193 -9.55 5.02 1.15
N PHE A 194 -8.38 4.48 1.47
CA PHE A 194 -7.76 4.57 2.79
C PHE A 194 -7.85 5.97 3.42
N PHE A 195 -7.50 7.00 2.65
CA PHE A 195 -7.52 8.38 3.13
C PHE A 195 -8.92 8.87 3.51
N LEU A 196 -9.94 8.52 2.73
CA LEU A 196 -11.33 8.90 2.98
C LEU A 196 -11.95 8.04 4.08
N GLY A 197 -11.71 6.73 4.05
CA GLY A 197 -12.28 5.79 5.03
C GLY A 197 -11.70 5.98 6.43
N MET A 198 -10.48 6.50 6.55
CA MET A 198 -9.89 6.86 7.84
C MET A 198 -10.28 8.26 8.32
N ASP A 199 -10.66 9.18 7.41
CA ASP A 199 -11.13 10.52 7.78
C ASP A 199 -12.64 10.55 8.10
N TYR A 200 -13.44 9.73 7.41
CA TYR A 200 -14.89 9.63 7.64
C TYR A 200 -15.36 8.17 7.69
N PRO A 201 -14.95 7.41 8.73
CA PRO A 201 -15.21 5.97 8.82
C PRO A 201 -16.70 5.62 8.84
N GLU A 202 -17.57 6.48 9.38
CA GLU A 202 -19.01 6.26 9.44
C GLU A 202 -19.67 6.26 8.05
N GLY A 203 -19.10 7.02 7.10
CA GLY A 203 -19.54 7.05 5.70
C GLY A 203 -18.90 5.97 4.83
N ALA A 204 -17.88 5.28 5.33
CA ALA A 204 -17.13 4.28 4.58
C ALA A 204 -17.81 2.91 4.70
N ARG A 205 -18.62 2.53 3.70
CA ARG A 205 -19.42 1.29 3.73
C ARG A 205 -19.47 0.65 2.35
N VAL A 206 -19.17 -0.64 2.24
CA VAL A 206 -19.15 -1.37 0.96
C VAL A 206 -19.84 -2.71 1.12
N LEU A 207 -20.78 -3.00 0.23
CA LEU A 207 -21.36 -4.33 0.06
C LEU A 207 -20.67 -5.01 -1.13
N ASN A 208 -19.96 -6.10 -0.89
CA ASN A 208 -19.36 -6.90 -1.96
C ASN A 208 -19.72 -8.38 -1.81
N VAL A 209 -19.44 -9.11 -2.88
CA VAL A 209 -19.54 -10.55 -2.95
C VAL A 209 -18.26 -11.15 -3.51
N SER A 210 -17.83 -12.27 -2.95
CA SER A 210 -16.75 -13.11 -3.49
C SER A 210 -17.32 -14.05 -4.53
N ILE A 211 -16.79 -14.00 -5.76
CA ILE A 211 -17.31 -14.71 -6.92
C ILE A 211 -16.24 -15.56 -7.61
N ASP A 212 -16.68 -16.76 -7.98
CA ASP A 212 -15.98 -17.65 -8.90
C ASP A 212 -16.42 -17.36 -10.33
N LEU A 213 -15.53 -17.60 -11.29
CA LEU A 213 -15.78 -17.31 -12.70
C LEU A 213 -15.65 -18.56 -13.57
N ALA A 214 -16.43 -18.60 -14.64
CA ALA A 214 -16.29 -19.57 -15.73
C ALA A 214 -16.40 -18.85 -17.07
N VAL A 215 -15.59 -19.28 -18.04
CA VAL A 215 -15.79 -18.87 -19.43
C VAL A 215 -16.93 -19.69 -20.00
N HIS A 216 -18.01 -19.02 -20.39
CA HIS A 216 -19.20 -19.64 -20.96
C HIS A 216 -18.85 -20.57 -22.14
N GLY A 217 -19.36 -21.80 -22.11
CA GLY A 217 -19.11 -22.82 -23.14
C GLY A 217 -17.73 -23.48 -23.12
N ARG A 218 -16.81 -23.06 -22.23
CA ARG A 218 -15.49 -23.71 -22.06
C ARG A 218 -15.34 -24.43 -20.73
N ALA A 219 -15.85 -23.83 -19.65
CA ALA A 219 -15.76 -24.39 -18.32
C ALA A 219 -17.12 -24.96 -17.88
N PRO A 220 -17.17 -26.17 -17.29
CA PRO A 220 -18.42 -26.80 -16.87
C PRO A 220 -19.02 -26.15 -15.62
N VAL A 221 -18.19 -25.57 -14.75
CA VAL A 221 -18.58 -24.88 -13.51
C VAL A 221 -17.67 -23.67 -13.26
N PRO A 222 -18.17 -22.59 -12.61
CA PRO A 222 -17.33 -21.52 -12.09
C PRO A 222 -16.28 -22.05 -11.09
N CYS A 223 -15.09 -21.48 -11.13
CA CYS A 223 -14.04 -21.73 -10.15
C CYS A 223 -13.30 -20.43 -9.77
N PRO A 224 -12.56 -20.43 -8.66
CA PRO A 224 -11.76 -19.28 -8.26
C PRO A 224 -10.74 -18.94 -9.36
N PRO A 225 -10.76 -17.72 -9.94
CA PRO A 225 -9.95 -17.40 -11.11
C PRO A 225 -8.52 -16.97 -10.77
N VAL A 226 -8.21 -16.76 -9.49
CA VAL A 226 -6.88 -16.35 -9.01
C VAL A 226 -6.21 -17.54 -8.34
N GLU A 227 -5.00 -17.85 -8.80
CA GLU A 227 -4.20 -18.97 -8.29
C GLU A 227 -2.78 -18.50 -7.95
N ALA A 228 -2.24 -19.03 -6.86
CA ALA A 228 -0.86 -18.90 -6.46
C ALA A 228 -0.26 -20.28 -6.19
N TYR A 229 0.99 -20.47 -6.59
CA TYR A 229 1.73 -21.70 -6.34
C TYR A 229 3.04 -21.38 -5.63
N PHE A 230 3.39 -22.23 -4.67
CA PHE A 230 4.63 -22.14 -3.91
C PHE A 230 5.32 -23.49 -3.92
N ARG A 231 6.61 -23.52 -4.23
CA ARG A 231 7.44 -24.71 -4.07
C ARG A 231 8.88 -24.38 -3.70
N VAL A 232 9.57 -25.37 -3.17
CA VAL A 232 11.02 -25.33 -2.96
C VAL A 232 11.74 -25.71 -4.25
N ILE A 233 12.87 -25.05 -4.51
CA ILE A 233 13.78 -25.36 -5.62
C ILE A 233 15.18 -25.71 -5.11
N ASP A 234 15.95 -26.39 -5.94
CA ASP A 234 17.29 -26.94 -5.67
C ASP A 234 18.43 -25.95 -5.97
N GLU A 235 18.12 -24.66 -6.04
CA GLU A 235 19.06 -23.57 -6.24
C GLU A 235 18.77 -22.44 -5.25
N PRO A 236 19.79 -21.76 -4.69
CA PRO A 236 19.62 -20.71 -3.67
C PRO A 236 19.17 -19.37 -4.27
N ALA A 237 18.03 -19.38 -4.95
CA ALA A 237 17.44 -18.22 -5.62
C ALA A 237 15.94 -18.09 -5.30
N LEU A 238 15.38 -16.92 -5.60
CA LEU A 238 13.95 -16.70 -5.67
C LEU A 238 13.51 -16.69 -7.14
N ARG A 239 12.71 -17.68 -7.55
CA ARG A 239 12.10 -17.72 -8.89
C ARG A 239 10.68 -17.17 -8.81
N LEU A 240 10.41 -16.10 -9.55
CA LEU A 240 9.09 -15.48 -9.63
C LEU A 240 8.55 -15.66 -11.04
N ALA A 241 7.30 -16.10 -11.18
CA ALA A 241 6.67 -16.22 -12.50
C ALA A 241 5.19 -15.81 -12.47
N SER A 242 4.75 -15.13 -13.53
CA SER A 242 3.33 -14.94 -13.84
C SER A 242 3.01 -15.65 -15.15
N VAL A 243 2.13 -16.64 -15.06
CA VAL A 243 1.71 -17.47 -16.20
C VAL A 243 0.93 -16.62 -17.20
N ASP A 244 0.02 -15.79 -16.73
CA ASP A 244 -0.86 -14.95 -17.55
C ASP A 244 -0.12 -13.80 -18.23
N LEU A 245 0.93 -13.26 -17.60
CA LEU A 245 1.80 -12.26 -18.23
C LEU A 245 2.91 -12.89 -19.10
N GLY A 246 3.15 -14.20 -18.98
CA GLY A 246 4.27 -14.88 -19.63
C GLY A 246 5.63 -14.33 -19.20
N GLN A 247 5.74 -13.89 -17.94
CA GLN A 247 6.94 -13.27 -17.38
C GLN A 247 7.52 -14.15 -16.29
N SER A 248 8.85 -14.19 -16.21
CA SER A 248 9.57 -14.87 -15.13
C SER A 248 10.89 -14.17 -14.83
N ALA A 249 11.33 -14.24 -13.59
CA ALA A 249 12.61 -13.72 -13.12
C ALA A 249 13.23 -14.67 -12.09
N GLU A 250 14.55 -14.82 -12.17
CA GLU A 250 15.35 -15.47 -11.14
C GLU A 250 16.14 -14.40 -10.39
N ILE A 251 15.92 -14.29 -9.09
CA ILE A 251 16.46 -13.23 -8.24
C ILE A 251 17.48 -13.85 -7.28
N THR A 252 18.69 -13.32 -7.30
CA THR A 252 19.83 -13.78 -6.47
C THR A 252 20.33 -12.72 -5.49
N SER A 253 19.77 -11.50 -5.53
CA SER A 253 20.15 -10.39 -4.65
C SER A 253 18.95 -9.79 -3.92
N LEU A 254 19.16 -9.30 -2.70
CA LEU A 254 18.10 -8.63 -1.93
C LEU A 254 17.64 -7.33 -2.62
N ALA A 255 18.56 -6.56 -3.19
CA ALA A 255 18.24 -5.28 -3.84
C ALA A 255 17.20 -5.44 -4.96
N GLU A 256 17.28 -6.52 -5.74
CA GLU A 256 16.35 -6.79 -6.83
C GLU A 256 14.93 -7.15 -6.35
N VAL A 257 14.78 -7.68 -5.13
CA VAL A 257 13.46 -7.93 -4.51
C VAL A 257 12.75 -6.60 -4.22
N PHE A 258 13.49 -5.55 -3.89
CA PHE A 258 12.94 -4.21 -3.61
C PHE A 258 12.87 -3.31 -4.86
N ASP A 259 13.38 -3.75 -6.01
CA ASP A 259 13.28 -3.03 -7.27
C ASP A 259 11.98 -3.37 -8.02
N PHE A 260 10.90 -2.67 -7.65
CA PHE A 260 9.57 -2.82 -8.24
C PHE A 260 9.47 -2.30 -9.69
N ALA A 261 10.42 -1.49 -10.15
CA ALA A 261 10.38 -0.87 -11.48
C ALA A 261 11.09 -1.71 -12.56
N ARG A 262 11.86 -2.72 -12.14
CA ARG A 262 12.67 -3.57 -13.01
C ARG A 262 11.87 -4.42 -14.00
N ASP A 263 10.74 -4.95 -13.55
CA ASP A 263 9.95 -5.96 -14.26
C ASP A 263 8.46 -5.86 -13.91
N TYR A 264 7.64 -6.68 -14.56
CA TYR A 264 6.19 -6.73 -14.32
C TYR A 264 5.78 -7.65 -13.16
N LEU A 265 6.72 -8.15 -12.36
CA LEU A 265 6.50 -9.08 -11.24
C LEU A 265 6.48 -8.36 -9.88
N GLY A 266 6.37 -7.03 -9.86
CA GLY A 266 6.32 -6.22 -8.65
C GLY A 266 5.29 -6.69 -7.62
N LEU A 267 4.16 -7.26 -8.05
CA LEU A 267 3.15 -7.81 -7.13
C LEU A 267 3.64 -9.07 -6.40
N LEU A 268 4.39 -9.96 -7.07
CA LEU A 268 4.99 -11.14 -6.43
C LEU A 268 6.09 -10.71 -5.46
N LYS A 269 6.91 -9.72 -5.82
CA LYS A 269 7.90 -9.12 -4.92
C LYS A 269 7.22 -8.54 -3.67
N ALA A 270 6.13 -7.79 -3.85
CA ALA A 270 5.33 -7.24 -2.75
C ALA A 270 4.78 -8.34 -1.84
N ALA A 271 4.33 -9.46 -2.41
CA ALA A 271 3.82 -10.61 -1.66
C ALA A 271 4.91 -11.26 -0.80
N LEU A 272 6.10 -11.48 -1.35
CA LEU A 272 7.25 -12.02 -0.60
C LEU A 272 7.64 -11.13 0.58
N ILE A 273 7.68 -9.82 0.35
CA ILE A 273 8.02 -8.84 1.40
C ILE A 273 6.93 -8.82 2.48
N SER A 274 5.67 -8.72 2.06
CA SER A 274 4.54 -8.56 2.97
C SER A 274 4.20 -9.85 3.74
N ALA A 275 4.51 -11.03 3.18
CA ALA A 275 4.41 -12.30 3.89
C ALA A 275 5.58 -12.54 4.87
N GLY A 276 6.60 -11.67 4.85
CA GLY A 276 7.79 -11.78 5.70
C GLY A 276 8.81 -12.82 5.22
N ILE A 277 8.68 -13.34 4.00
CA ILE A 277 9.70 -14.18 3.36
C ILE A 277 10.99 -13.37 3.20
N VAL A 278 10.87 -12.13 2.70
CA VAL A 278 11.94 -11.14 2.67
C VAL A 278 11.54 -9.96 3.55
N PRO A 279 11.91 -9.94 4.84
CA PRO A 279 11.46 -8.91 5.77
C PRO A 279 11.79 -7.49 5.28
N PRO A 280 10.90 -6.49 5.46
CA PRO A 280 11.14 -5.12 4.99
C PRO A 280 12.45 -4.48 5.49
N GLY A 281 12.89 -4.82 6.70
CA GLY A 281 14.14 -4.29 7.27
C GLY A 281 15.43 -4.78 6.59
N MET A 282 15.32 -5.72 5.65
CA MET A 282 16.44 -6.17 4.80
C MET A 282 16.75 -5.19 3.67
N GLU A 283 15.86 -4.24 3.36
CA GLU A 283 16.09 -3.23 2.34
C GLU A 283 17.32 -2.37 2.73
N GLY A 284 18.37 -2.42 1.92
CA GLY A 284 19.61 -1.68 2.18
C GLY A 284 20.50 -2.24 3.29
N ALA A 285 20.20 -3.42 3.85
CA ALA A 285 21.01 -4.03 4.93
C ALA A 285 22.40 -4.52 4.47
N GLY A 286 22.62 -4.70 3.16
CA GLY A 286 23.89 -5.19 2.61
C GLY A 286 24.11 -6.71 2.72
N GLU A 287 23.12 -7.43 3.26
CA GLU A 287 23.13 -8.88 3.44
C GLU A 287 22.92 -9.66 2.13
N ARG A 288 23.17 -10.97 2.13
CA ARG A 288 22.95 -11.84 0.97
C ARG A 288 21.60 -12.52 1.03
N LEU A 289 20.93 -12.61 -0.12
CA LEU A 289 19.67 -13.35 -0.25
C LEU A 289 19.84 -14.84 0.08
N GLU A 290 20.96 -15.43 -0.32
CA GLU A 290 21.29 -16.83 -0.05
C GLU A 290 21.31 -17.15 1.46
N ASP A 291 21.87 -16.26 2.29
CA ASP A 291 21.92 -16.46 3.74
C ASP A 291 20.51 -16.47 4.35
N LEU A 292 19.61 -15.64 3.81
CA LEU A 292 18.19 -15.62 4.20
C LEU A 292 17.47 -16.91 3.76
N LEU A 293 17.67 -17.35 2.53
CA LEU A 293 17.09 -18.60 2.00
C LEU A 293 17.60 -19.81 2.77
N MET A 294 18.89 -19.84 3.11
CA MET A 294 19.49 -20.88 3.95
C MET A 294 18.76 -21.00 5.29
N ARG A 295 18.37 -19.87 5.89
CA ARG A 295 17.56 -19.87 7.11
C ARG A 295 16.13 -20.35 6.87
N LEU A 296 15.49 -19.95 5.77
CA LEU A 296 14.09 -20.28 5.49
C LEU A 296 13.86 -21.74 5.08
N VAL A 297 14.65 -22.23 4.13
CA VAL A 297 14.40 -23.50 3.42
C VAL A 297 15.55 -24.50 3.56
N GLY A 298 16.74 -24.04 3.96
CA GLY A 298 17.93 -24.87 4.13
C GLY A 298 19.02 -24.58 3.08
N PRO A 299 20.23 -25.10 3.29
CA PRO A 299 21.38 -24.81 2.43
C PRO A 299 21.16 -25.32 1.00
N GLY A 300 21.59 -24.52 0.02
CA GLY A 300 21.52 -24.85 -1.41
C GLY A 300 20.12 -24.86 -2.01
N HIS A 301 19.10 -24.45 -1.26
CA HIS A 301 17.71 -24.41 -1.72
C HIS A 301 17.19 -22.99 -1.79
N GLY A 302 16.16 -22.81 -2.61
CA GLY A 302 15.47 -21.54 -2.81
C GLY A 302 13.97 -21.77 -2.91
N LEU A 303 13.26 -20.74 -3.36
CA LEU A 303 11.80 -20.77 -3.49
C LEU A 303 11.38 -20.38 -4.89
N GLU A 304 10.34 -21.02 -5.40
CA GLU A 304 9.61 -20.54 -6.56
C GLU A 304 8.19 -20.16 -6.14
N VAL A 305 7.77 -18.97 -6.57
CA VAL A 305 6.40 -18.47 -6.40
C VAL A 305 5.83 -18.10 -7.76
N VAL A 306 4.67 -18.67 -8.08
CA VAL A 306 4.01 -18.51 -9.37
C VAL A 306 2.61 -17.94 -9.17
N SER A 307 2.23 -16.95 -9.96
CA SER A 307 0.87 -16.43 -10.04
C SER A 307 0.20 -16.84 -11.34
N LYS A 308 -1.12 -17.00 -11.31
CA LYS A 308 -1.94 -17.21 -12.50
C LYS A 308 -3.33 -16.60 -12.31
N VAL A 309 -3.74 -15.78 -13.26
CA VAL A 309 -5.11 -15.23 -13.34
C VAL A 309 -5.81 -15.78 -14.59
N ASN A 310 -6.95 -16.44 -14.38
CA ASN A 310 -7.68 -17.13 -15.45
C ASN A 310 -8.68 -16.20 -16.15
N GLY A 311 -8.30 -15.68 -17.32
CA GLY A 311 -9.25 -15.13 -18.29
C GLY A 311 -9.93 -13.82 -17.88
N ILE A 312 -9.30 -13.02 -17.01
CA ILE A 312 -9.81 -11.71 -16.61
C ILE A 312 -8.94 -10.60 -17.23
N PRO A 313 -9.50 -9.71 -18.07
CA PRO A 313 -8.75 -8.58 -18.61
C PRO A 313 -8.46 -7.54 -17.52
N LYS A 314 -7.36 -6.79 -17.72
CA LYS A 314 -7.08 -5.59 -16.91
C LYS A 314 -8.24 -4.61 -16.99
N GLY A 315 -8.58 -3.96 -15.88
CA GLY A 315 -9.69 -3.01 -15.81
C GLY A 315 -11.08 -3.64 -15.61
N SER A 316 -11.16 -4.94 -15.29
CA SER A 316 -12.42 -5.65 -15.01
C SER A 316 -13.20 -5.13 -13.80
N ARG A 317 -12.58 -4.30 -12.95
CA ARG A 317 -13.13 -3.81 -11.67
C ARG A 317 -13.48 -4.92 -10.67
N LEU A 318 -12.83 -6.08 -10.80
CA LEU A 318 -12.98 -7.22 -9.87
C LEU A 318 -11.87 -7.29 -8.81
N ALA A 319 -11.10 -6.20 -8.62
CA ALA A 319 -9.90 -6.12 -7.78
C ALA A 319 -9.00 -7.36 -7.81
N VAL A 320 -8.66 -7.79 -9.03
CA VAL A 320 -7.81 -8.96 -9.28
C VAL A 320 -6.46 -8.82 -8.59
N SER A 321 -5.85 -7.64 -8.64
CA SER A 321 -4.50 -7.41 -8.08
C SER A 321 -4.44 -7.68 -6.58
N THR A 322 -5.40 -7.16 -5.81
CA THR A 322 -5.46 -7.36 -4.35
C THR A 322 -5.81 -8.78 -3.98
N SER A 323 -6.73 -9.39 -4.73
CA SER A 323 -7.10 -10.80 -4.55
C SER A 323 -5.91 -11.71 -4.82
N LEU A 324 -5.12 -11.41 -5.87
CA LEU A 324 -3.89 -12.12 -6.21
C LEU A 324 -2.80 -11.91 -5.16
N LEU A 325 -2.62 -10.68 -4.69
CA LEU A 325 -1.66 -10.38 -3.64
C LEU A 325 -2.01 -11.13 -2.34
N ALA A 326 -3.28 -11.14 -1.94
CA ALA A 326 -3.76 -11.90 -0.78
C ALA A 326 -3.56 -13.41 -0.97
N CYS A 327 -3.84 -13.94 -2.17
CA CYS A 327 -3.63 -15.35 -2.52
C CYS A 327 -2.14 -15.75 -2.41
N LEU A 328 -1.23 -14.94 -2.96
CA LEU A 328 0.22 -15.14 -2.86
C LEU A 328 0.72 -15.07 -1.42
N ILE A 329 0.22 -14.10 -0.64
CA ILE A 329 0.56 -13.95 0.78
C ILE A 329 0.07 -15.16 1.59
N ALA A 330 -1.16 -15.61 1.35
CA ALA A 330 -1.73 -16.79 2.01
C ALA A 330 -0.92 -18.06 1.69
N ALA A 331 -0.53 -18.27 0.43
CA ALA A 331 0.35 -19.36 0.03
C ALA A 331 1.69 -19.32 0.79
N CYS A 332 2.34 -18.15 0.87
CA CYS A 332 3.59 -17.97 1.60
C CYS A 332 3.42 -18.21 3.11
N MET A 333 2.32 -17.71 3.70
CA MET A 333 2.00 -17.88 5.13
C MET A 333 1.77 -19.35 5.48
N ARG A 334 1.01 -20.08 4.66
CA ARG A 334 0.82 -21.52 4.79
C ARG A 334 2.12 -22.28 4.69
N ALA A 335 2.93 -21.96 3.67
CA ALA A 335 4.22 -22.60 3.44
C ALA A 335 5.19 -22.41 4.62
N THR A 336 5.05 -21.33 5.39
CA THR A 336 5.95 -20.98 6.50
C THR A 336 5.36 -21.19 7.90
N GLY A 337 4.20 -21.85 7.99
CA GLY A 337 3.58 -22.17 9.28
C GLY A 337 3.01 -20.96 10.03
N GLN A 338 2.76 -19.86 9.32
CA GLN A 338 2.11 -18.68 9.87
C GLN A 338 0.59 -18.86 9.98
N THR A 339 0.04 -19.83 9.25
CA THR A 339 -1.33 -20.34 9.44
C THR A 339 -1.31 -21.64 10.22
N ARG A 340 -2.42 -21.95 10.90
CA ARG A 340 -2.62 -23.20 11.63
C ARG A 340 -2.53 -24.42 10.70
N SER A 341 -3.22 -24.34 9.56
CA SER A 341 -3.35 -25.47 8.61
C SER A 341 -2.65 -25.18 7.30
N LEU A 342 -2.01 -26.21 6.72
CA LEU A 342 -1.37 -26.12 5.41
C LEU A 342 -2.41 -25.92 4.29
N THR A 343 -3.58 -26.54 4.44
CA THR A 343 -4.69 -26.49 3.47
C THR A 343 -6.02 -26.21 4.17
N GLY A 344 -7.07 -25.95 3.40
CA GLY A 344 -8.41 -25.64 3.92
C GLY A 344 -8.65 -24.14 4.07
N THR A 345 -9.76 -23.75 4.70
CA THR A 345 -10.11 -22.33 4.87
C THR A 345 -9.22 -21.65 5.90
N LEU A 346 -8.92 -20.37 5.68
CA LEU A 346 -8.25 -19.54 6.68
C LEU A 346 -9.18 -19.31 7.87
N GLU A 347 -8.62 -19.21 9.07
CA GLU A 347 -9.33 -18.72 10.25
C GLU A 347 -9.53 -17.19 10.15
N GLU A 348 -10.49 -16.64 10.90
CA GLU A 348 -10.81 -15.20 10.82
C GLU A 348 -9.62 -14.29 11.13
N HIS A 349 -8.83 -14.65 12.14
CA HIS A 349 -7.64 -13.88 12.50
C HIS A 349 -6.54 -13.98 11.42
N GLU A 350 -6.47 -15.10 10.69
CA GLU A 350 -5.54 -15.28 9.57
C GLU A 350 -5.97 -14.46 8.36
N ARG A 351 -7.28 -14.42 8.05
CA ARG A 351 -7.84 -13.55 7.00
C ARG A 351 -7.52 -12.08 7.24
N ARG A 352 -7.71 -11.61 8.48
CA ARG A 352 -7.36 -10.24 8.88
C ARG A 352 -5.88 -9.95 8.72
N LEU A 353 -5.02 -10.91 9.04
CA LEU A 353 -3.58 -10.78 8.87
C LEU A 353 -3.16 -10.74 7.39
N VAL A 354 -3.75 -11.61 6.56
CA VAL A 354 -3.54 -11.60 5.10
C VAL A 354 -4.00 -10.27 4.50
N ALA A 355 -5.18 -9.79 4.87
CA ALA A 355 -5.70 -8.49 4.42
C ALA A 355 -4.76 -7.34 4.80
N ALA A 356 -4.30 -7.27 6.05
CA ALA A 356 -3.34 -6.25 6.49
C ALA A 356 -2.04 -6.27 5.68
N ARG A 357 -1.53 -7.47 5.35
CA ARG A 357 -0.32 -7.64 4.55
C ARG A 357 -0.55 -7.34 3.07
N ALA A 358 -1.73 -7.63 2.53
CA ALA A 358 -2.09 -7.24 1.17
C ALA A 358 -2.10 -5.70 1.04
N ILE A 359 -2.66 -5.00 2.02
CA ILE A 359 -2.64 -3.53 2.08
C ILE A 359 -1.18 -3.03 2.10
N LEU A 360 -0.30 -3.62 2.92
CA LEU A 360 1.12 -3.26 2.90
C LEU A 360 1.73 -3.46 1.51
N GLY A 361 1.51 -4.61 0.87
CA GLY A 361 2.09 -4.92 -0.43
C GLY A 361 1.62 -3.98 -1.55
N GLU A 362 0.37 -3.55 -1.54
CA GLU A 362 -0.14 -2.54 -2.47
C GLU A 362 0.58 -1.19 -2.34
N TRP A 363 0.81 -0.76 -1.10
CA TRP A 363 1.51 0.50 -0.82
C TRP A 363 3.00 0.40 -1.12
N LEU A 364 3.62 -0.77 -0.95
CA LEU A 364 4.99 -1.02 -1.41
C LEU A 364 5.10 -0.96 -2.94
N GLY A 365 4.11 -1.52 -3.66
CA GLY A 365 4.03 -1.48 -5.12
C GLY A 365 3.55 -0.14 -5.70
N GLY A 366 3.13 0.81 -4.85
CA GLY A 366 2.74 2.17 -5.25
C GLY A 366 1.33 2.33 -5.82
N SER A 367 0.43 1.35 -5.66
CA SER A 367 -0.96 1.47 -6.17
C SER A 367 -1.91 2.19 -5.20
N GLY A 368 -1.75 1.98 -3.88
CA GLY A 368 -2.52 2.66 -2.82
C GLY A 368 -4.04 2.63 -3.02
N GLY A 369 -4.66 1.44 -2.90
CA GLY A 369 -6.07 1.19 -3.23
C GLY A 369 -7.10 1.54 -2.14
N GLY A 370 -8.28 0.93 -2.20
CA GLY A 370 -9.28 0.97 -1.12
C GLY A 370 -9.30 -0.35 -0.37
N TRP A 371 -9.61 -0.35 0.93
CA TRP A 371 -9.59 -1.60 1.69
C TRP A 371 -10.65 -2.60 1.23
N GLN A 372 -11.66 -2.19 0.42
CA GLN A 372 -12.70 -3.09 -0.06
C GLN A 372 -12.17 -4.23 -0.92
N ASP A 373 -11.00 -4.01 -1.53
CA ASP A 373 -10.34 -4.95 -2.41
C ASP A 373 -9.85 -6.20 -1.66
N SER A 374 -9.57 -6.05 -0.36
CA SER A 374 -9.25 -7.19 0.53
C SER A 374 -10.47 -8.06 0.84
N GLY A 375 -11.68 -7.62 0.50
CA GLY A 375 -12.91 -8.37 0.77
C GLY A 375 -12.97 -9.74 0.09
N GLY A 376 -12.22 -9.96 -1.00
CA GLY A 376 -12.11 -11.28 -1.66
C GLY A 376 -11.50 -12.38 -0.79
N VAL A 377 -10.88 -12.01 0.33
CA VAL A 377 -10.34 -12.94 1.34
C VAL A 377 -11.46 -13.57 2.18
N TRP A 378 -12.61 -12.91 2.29
CA TRP A 378 -13.79 -13.44 2.99
C TRP A 378 -14.73 -14.14 2.00
N PRO A 379 -15.40 -15.23 2.41
CA PRO A 379 -16.34 -15.92 1.55
C PRO A 379 -17.66 -15.16 1.42
N GLY A 380 -18.43 -15.49 0.38
CA GLY A 380 -19.84 -15.11 0.27
C GLY A 380 -20.07 -13.61 0.15
N MET A 381 -21.17 -13.15 0.74
CA MET A 381 -21.58 -11.75 0.77
C MET A 381 -21.05 -11.09 2.04
N LYS A 382 -20.59 -9.86 1.92
CA LYS A 382 -20.07 -9.12 3.08
C LYS A 382 -20.47 -7.66 3.06
N LEU A 383 -20.76 -7.14 4.25
CA LEU A 383 -20.77 -5.72 4.53
C LEU A 383 -19.42 -5.37 5.16
N ILE A 384 -18.67 -4.47 4.52
CA ILE A 384 -17.45 -3.92 5.10
C ILE A 384 -17.70 -2.48 5.50
N THR A 385 -17.28 -2.10 6.69
CA THR A 385 -17.45 -0.74 7.22
C THR A 385 -16.15 -0.20 7.78
N GLY A 386 -15.94 1.11 7.61
CA GLY A 386 -14.97 1.87 8.39
C GLY A 386 -15.29 1.75 9.88
N VAL A 387 -14.25 1.91 10.70
CA VAL A 387 -14.33 1.75 12.15
C VAL A 387 -13.58 2.91 12.78
N LEU A 388 -14.17 3.55 13.79
CA LEU A 388 -13.51 4.58 14.57
C LEU A 388 -12.28 4.02 15.29
N ALA A 389 -11.21 4.81 15.33
CA ALA A 389 -10.01 4.48 16.10
C ALA A 389 -10.29 4.67 17.61
N GLY A 390 -10.00 3.64 18.41
CA GLY A 390 -10.07 3.64 19.87
C GLY A 390 -8.68 3.57 20.49
N ALA A 391 -8.58 3.69 21.82
CA ALA A 391 -7.31 3.88 22.54
C ALA A 391 -6.24 2.78 22.31
N ASP A 392 -6.64 1.58 21.92
CA ASP A 392 -5.74 0.46 21.64
C ASP A 392 -5.24 0.42 20.17
N ASP A 393 -5.77 1.30 19.30
CA ASP A 393 -5.43 1.37 17.89
C ASP A 393 -4.25 2.34 17.66
N PRO A 394 -3.32 2.04 16.73
CA PRO A 394 -2.20 2.93 16.43
C PRO A 394 -2.65 4.26 15.79
N GLU A 395 -3.88 4.33 15.27
CA GLU A 395 -4.45 5.54 14.71
C GLU A 395 -5.08 6.48 15.76
N TYR A 396 -5.21 6.07 17.02
CA TYR A 396 -5.87 6.88 18.04
C TYR A 396 -5.19 8.22 18.24
N GLY A 397 -5.95 9.31 18.14
CA GLY A 397 -5.45 10.68 18.20
C GLY A 397 -4.70 11.16 16.94
N ILE A 398 -4.49 10.28 15.96
CA ILE A 398 -3.82 10.58 14.68
C ILE A 398 -4.83 10.64 13.53
N SER A 399 -5.81 9.74 13.53
CA SER A 399 -6.88 9.65 12.54
C SER A 399 -8.22 9.30 13.20
N LEU A 400 -9.33 9.61 12.53
CA LEU A 400 -10.67 9.31 13.05
C LEU A 400 -10.98 7.82 12.96
N GLY A 401 -10.55 7.17 11.87
CA GLY A 401 -10.79 5.76 11.59
C GLY A 401 -9.52 4.91 11.59
N ARG A 402 -9.70 3.61 11.79
CA ARG A 402 -8.65 2.59 11.69
C ARG A 402 -8.28 2.33 10.23
N LEU A 403 -7.05 1.87 9.98
CA LEU A 403 -6.65 1.39 8.65
C LEU A 403 -7.48 0.18 8.20
N LEU A 404 -7.72 -0.77 9.12
CA LEU A 404 -8.43 -2.00 8.83
C LEU A 404 -9.93 -1.84 9.11
N PRO A 405 -10.79 -2.20 8.15
CA PRO A 405 -12.23 -2.13 8.35
C PRO A 405 -12.77 -3.35 9.12
N ALA A 406 -14.04 -3.28 9.51
CA ALA A 406 -14.79 -4.43 9.99
C ALA A 406 -15.44 -5.16 8.82
N HIS A 407 -15.39 -6.49 8.85
CA HIS A 407 -16.05 -7.36 7.88
C HIS A 407 -17.18 -8.10 8.61
N HIS A 408 -18.41 -7.96 8.11
CA HIS A 408 -19.57 -8.75 8.53
C HIS A 408 -19.99 -9.62 7.35
N ILE A 409 -19.93 -10.95 7.51
CA ILE A 409 -20.45 -11.88 6.50
C ILE A 409 -21.97 -11.84 6.63
N VAL A 410 -22.63 -11.53 5.51
CA VAL A 410 -24.09 -11.46 5.45
C VAL A 410 -24.63 -12.83 5.11
N GLU A 411 -25.40 -13.40 6.04
CA GLU A 411 -26.08 -14.68 5.84
C GLU A 411 -27.46 -14.47 5.20
N LEU A 412 -28.01 -15.51 4.58
CA LEU A 412 -29.27 -15.41 3.82
C LEU A 412 -30.49 -15.06 4.71
N ASP A 413 -30.45 -15.43 5.99
CA ASP A 413 -31.51 -15.13 6.97
C ASP A 413 -31.49 -13.66 7.44
N GLU A 414 -30.39 -12.94 7.26
CA GLU A 414 -30.28 -11.50 7.54
C GLU A 414 -30.88 -10.63 6.42
N VAL A 415 -31.15 -11.21 5.24
CA VAL A 415 -31.73 -10.53 4.09
C VAL A 415 -33.24 -10.78 4.07
N THR A 416 -34.01 -9.84 4.62
CA THR A 416 -35.49 -9.87 4.52
C THR A 416 -35.93 -9.55 3.09
N GLU A 417 -36.97 -10.24 2.60
CA GLU A 417 -37.59 -10.06 1.26
C GLU A 417 -37.88 -8.60 0.88
#